data_AF-A0A7Y2RDE4-F1
#
_entry.id   AF-A0A7Y2RDE4-F1
#
_cell.length_a   1.000
_cell.length_b   1.000
_cell.length_c   1.000
_cell.angle_alpha   90.00
_cell.angle_beta   90.00
_cell.angle_gamma   90.00
#
_symmetry.space_group_name_H-M   'P 1'
#
loop_
_entity.id
_entity.type
_entity.pdbx_description
1 polymer ?
#
loop_
_entity_poly.entity_id
_entity_poly.type
_entity_poly.pdbx_seq_one_letter_code
_entity_poly.pdbx_strand_id
1 'polypeptide(L)' 'MECSRGYSNTDAWRITWITLDIFMMTKVIRPNEISPPRNDLYKIMSIQNKTVTVVNYWTGWGNHKPDLQKFRIQ' A
#
# COMPACT_ATOMS: atom_id res chain seq x y z
N MET A 1 -25.15 10.99 7.45
CA MET A 1 -24.38 9.75 7.28
C MET A 1 -23.19 9.87 8.23
N GLU A 2 -23.33 9.31 9.44
CA GLU A 2 -22.26 9.38 10.43
C GLU A 2 -21.16 8.40 10.02
N CYS A 3 -20.00 8.95 9.65
CA CYS A 3 -18.80 8.14 9.48
C CYS A 3 -18.39 7.63 10.87
N SER A 4 -18.67 6.37 11.15
CA SER A 4 -18.34 5.68 12.40
C SER A 4 -16.86 5.86 12.73
N ARG A 5 -16.58 6.75 13.67
CA ARG A 5 -15.29 6.86 14.34
C ARG A 5 -15.21 5.75 15.37
N GLY A 6 -14.21 4.89 15.23
CA GLY A 6 -13.76 4.05 16.33
C GLY A 6 -13.61 2.59 15.94
N TYR A 7 -12.47 2.24 15.36
CA TYR A 7 -11.75 1.00 15.64
C TYR A 7 -10.29 1.28 15.26
N SER A 8 -9.34 0.99 16.17
CA SER A 8 -7.93 0.85 15.78
C SER A 8 -7.87 -0.34 14.82
N ASN A 9 -8.05 -0.08 13.54
CA ASN A 9 -8.25 -1.11 12.55
C ASN A 9 -6.88 -1.73 12.26
N THR A 10 -6.50 -2.75 13.04
CA THR A 10 -5.28 -3.55 12.85
C THR A 10 -5.24 -4.18 11.45
N ASP A 11 -6.37 -4.23 10.75
CA ASP A 11 -6.54 -4.74 9.39
C ASP A 11 -6.73 -3.64 8.33
N ALA A 12 -6.26 -2.42 8.60
CA ALA A 12 -6.36 -1.31 7.65
C ALA A 12 -5.69 -1.60 6.29
N TRP A 13 -4.68 -2.48 6.32
CA TRP A 13 -3.86 -2.86 5.18
C TRP A 13 -3.63 -4.37 5.19
N ARG A 14 -3.69 -4.99 4.02
CA ARG A 14 -3.27 -6.38 3.82
C ARG A 14 -2.08 -6.41 2.87
N ILE A 15 -1.07 -7.21 3.18
CA ILE A 15 0.10 -7.40 2.34
C ILE A 15 0.04 -8.81 1.76
N THR A 16 0.18 -8.93 0.44
CA THR A 16 0.32 -10.21 -0.26
C THR A 16 1.63 -10.20 -1.03
N TRP A 17 2.52 -11.14 -0.73
CA TRP A 17 3.77 -11.31 -1.46
C TRP A 17 3.51 -12.05 -2.78
N ILE A 18 4.03 -11.51 -3.88
CA ILE A 18 3.95 -12.10 -5.23
C ILE A 18 5.26 -12.82 -5.53
N THR A 19 6.38 -12.16 -5.22
CA THR A 19 7.74 -12.70 -5.24
C THR A 19 8.47 -12.22 -3.99
N LEU A 20 9.76 -12.59 -3.84
CA LEU A 20 10.58 -12.11 -2.72
C LEU A 20 10.81 -10.59 -2.73
N ASP A 21 10.75 -9.96 -3.90
CA ASP A 21 10.99 -8.54 -4.09
C ASP A 21 9.73 -7.74 -4.48
N ILE A 22 8.58 -8.38 -4.70
CA ILE A 22 7.34 -7.73 -5.11
C ILE A 22 6.20 -8.12 -4.17
N PHE A 23 5.50 -7.12 -3.64
CA PHE A 23 4.30 -7.31 -2.84
C PHE A 23 3.20 -6.34 -3.26
N MET A 24 1.96 -6.76 -3.08
CA MET A 24 0.78 -5.91 -3.20
C MET A 24 0.33 -5.50 -1.82
N MET A 25 0.04 -4.21 -1.64
CA MET A 25 -0.64 -3.68 -0.48
C MET A 25 -2.08 -3.37 -0.84
N THR A 26 -3.03 -3.96 -0.13
CA THR A 26 -4.45 -3.69 -0.26
C THR A 26 -4.93 -2.84 0.91
N LYS A 27 -5.39 -1.63 0.64
CA LYS A 27 -6.09 -0.81 1.62
C LYS A 27 -7.51 -1.30 1.78
N VAL A 28 -7.81 -1.89 2.94
CA VAL A 28 -9.11 -2.53 3.23
C VAL A 28 -10.12 -1.51 3.75
N ILE A 29 -9.65 -0.37 4.28
CA ILE A 29 -10.52 0.74 4.69
C ILE A 29 -11.16 1.36 3.45
N ARG A 30 -12.46 1.14 3.31
CA ARG A 30 -13.28 1.81 2.30
C ARG A 30 -13.78 3.15 2.85
N PRO A 31 -13.61 4.26 2.13
CA PRO A 31 -14.20 5.54 2.54
C PRO A 31 -15.74 5.55 2.40
N ASN A 32 -16.31 4.66 1.57
CA ASN A 32 -17.74 4.44 1.39
C ASN A 32 -17.99 3.05 0.78
N GLU A 33 -19.24 2.56 0.79
CA GLU A 33 -19.60 1.21 0.33
C GLU A 33 -19.31 0.95 -1.16
N ILE A 34 -19.35 2.02 -1.97
CA ILE A 34 -19.22 1.98 -3.43
C ILE A 34 -17.74 1.94 -3.87
N SER A 35 -16.84 2.45 -3.04
CA SER A 35 -15.42 2.52 -3.38
C SER A 35 -14.78 1.13 -3.21
N PRO A 36 -14.21 0.55 -4.27
CA PRO A 36 -13.48 -0.71 -4.13
C PRO A 36 -12.24 -0.52 -3.24
N PRO A 37 -11.76 -1.59 -2.59
CA PRO A 37 -10.46 -1.60 -1.94
C PRO A 37 -9.38 -1.14 -2.93
N ARG A 38 -8.48 -0.26 -2.48
CA ARG A 38 -7.38 0.21 -3.31
C ARG A 38 -6.20 -0.74 -3.17
N ASN A 39 -5.67 -1.17 -4.29
CA ASN A 39 -4.41 -1.90 -4.35
C ASN A 39 -3.30 -0.95 -4.78
N ASP A 40 -2.11 -1.21 -4.27
CA ASP A 40 -0.88 -0.53 -4.66
C ASP A 40 0.20 -1.63 -4.78
N LEU A 41 0.90 -1.68 -5.92
CA LEU A 41 1.92 -2.69 -6.18
C LEU A 41 3.30 -2.11 -5.86
N TYR A 42 4.10 -2.83 -5.08
CA TYR A 42 5.42 -2.38 -4.66
C TYR A 42 6.50 -3.36 -5.08
N LYS A 43 7.63 -2.83 -5.55
CA LYS A 43 8.87 -3.58 -5.76
C LYS A 43 9.96 -3.04 -4.85
N ILE A 44 10.61 -3.91 -4.09
CA ILE A 44 11.76 -3.60 -3.26
C ILE A 44 12.97 -3.41 -4.17
N MET A 45 13.60 -2.24 -4.07
CA MET A 45 14.81 -1.90 -4.81
C MET A 45 16.06 -2.13 -3.96
N SER A 46 16.01 -1.75 -2.69
CA SER A 46 17.14 -1.94 -1.78
C SER A 46 16.70 -1.91 -0.32
N ILE A 47 17.49 -2.54 0.54
CA ILE A 47 17.39 -2.47 2.00
C ILE A 47 18.77 -2.11 2.53
N GLN A 48 18.93 -0.91 3.09
CA GLN A 48 20.21 -0.40 3.58
C GLN A 48 19.99 0.44 4.84
N ASN A 49 20.80 0.25 5.88
CA ASN A 49 20.74 1.03 7.12
C ASN A 49 19.32 1.19 7.69
N LYS A 50 18.59 0.06 7.81
CA LYS A 50 17.17 0.03 8.22
C LYS A 50 16.22 0.86 7.34
N THR A 51 16.63 1.21 6.13
CA THR A 51 15.81 1.94 5.15
C THR A 51 15.51 1.01 3.98
N VAL A 52 14.23 0.83 3.69
CA VAL A 52 13.74 0.11 2.51
C VAL A 52 13.39 1.14 1.45
N THR A 53 14.01 1.02 0.28
CA THR A 53 13.60 1.80 -0.91
C THR A 53 12.73 0.90 -1.77
N VAL A 54 11.53 1.37 -2.11
CA VAL A 54 10.60 0.67 -2.99
C VAL A 54 10.18 1.56 -4.16
N VAL A 55 9.81 0.93 -5.27
CA VAL A 55 9.04 1.57 -6.33
C VAL A 55 7.58 1.19 -6.15
N ASN A 56 6.69 2.18 -6.09
CA ASN A 56 5.25 2.01 -6.14
C ASN A 56 4.78 2.12 -7.60
N TYR A 57 4.03 1.12 -8.05
CA TYR A 57 3.34 1.12 -9.33
C TYR A 57 1.87 1.44 -9.09
N TRP A 58 1.42 2.51 -9.74
CA TRP A 58 0.01 2.90 -9.73
C TRP A 58 -0.84 1.86 -10.45
N THR A 59 -1.81 1.26 -9.75
CA THR A 59 -2.72 0.26 -10.32
C THR A 59 -4.14 0.79 -10.53
N GLY A 60 -4.33 2.11 -10.47
CA GLY A 60 -5.63 2.77 -10.71
C GLY A 60 -5.74 3.35 -12.12
N TRP A 61 -6.72 4.23 -12.32
CA TRP A 61 -6.96 4.91 -13.60
C TRP A 61 -5.90 5.99 -13.90
N GLY A 62 -5.57 6.18 -15.17
CA GLY A 62 -4.60 7.18 -15.64
C GLY A 62 -3.17 6.63 -15.81
N ASN A 63 -2.28 7.43 -16.40
CA ASN A 63 -0.90 7.02 -16.71
C ASN A 63 0.10 7.70 -15.77
N HIS A 64 0.11 7.26 -14.51
CA HIS A 64 1.04 7.77 -13.51
C HIS A 64 2.36 7.00 -13.58
N LYS A 65 3.47 7.73 -13.57
CA LYS A 65 4.79 7.11 -13.50
C LYS A 65 5.00 6.44 -12.14
N PRO A 66 5.76 5.35 -12.08
CA PRO A 66 6.12 4.74 -10.81
C PRO A 66 6.84 5.72 -9.88
N ASP A 67 6.54 5.65 -8.59
CA ASP A 67 7.06 6.56 -7.57
C ASP A 67 8.05 5.86 -6.64
N LEU A 68 9.14 6.55 -6.27
CA LEU A 68 10.16 6.01 -5.37
C LEU A 68 9.86 6.43 -3.92
N GLN A 69 9.66 5.44 -3.06
CA GLN A 69 9.33 5.65 -1.66
C GLN A 69 10.38 5.02 -0.75
N LYS A 70 10.62 5.67 0.39
CA LYS A 70 11.58 5.22 1.41
C LYS A 70 10.87 5.01 2.74
N PHE A 71 11.03 3.82 3.30
CA PHE A 71 10.46 3.44 4.59
C PHE A 71 11.56 3.10 5.57
N ARG A 72 11.42 3.50 6.83
CA ARG A 72 12.36 3.17 7.91
C ARG A 72 11.81 2.02 8.75
N ILE A 73 12.60 0.97 8.90
CA ILE A 73 12.33 -0.15 9.81
C ILE A 73 12.64 0.35 11.23
N GLN A 74 11.65 0.30 12.12
CA GLN A 74 11.80 0.67 13.53
C GLN A 74 12.55 -0.43 14.29
#